data_AF-A0A937FV91-F1
#
_entry.id   AF-A0A937FV91-F1
#
_cell.length_a   1.000
_cell.length_b   1.000
_cell.length_c   1.000
_cell.angle_alpha   90.00
_cell.angle_beta   90.00
_cell.angle_gamma   90.00
#
_symmetry.space_group_name_H-M   'P 1'
#
loop_
_entity.id
_entity.type
_entity.pdbx_description
1 polymer ?
#
loop_
_entity_poly.entity_id
_entity_poly.type
_entity_poly.pdbx_seq_one_letter_code
_entity_poly.pdbx_strand_id
1 'polypeptide(L)'
;MHPDKESDLLMNKVELIMESPTERSKYKNMHSEDDRLAFFCNHFIMDDMSVRLMKRRYLLSKQHREAFIQSVDDIIEKLER
;
A
#
# COMPACT_ATOMS: atom_id res chain seq x y z
N MET A 1 -14.43 -14.62 10.48
CA MET A 1 -13.56 -14.19 9.37
C MET A 1 -12.13 -14.32 9.87
N HIS A 2 -11.36 -15.27 9.34
CA HIS A 2 -9.92 -15.26 9.59
C HIS A 2 -9.33 -14.08 8.83
N PRO A 3 -8.49 -13.22 9.45
CA PRO A 3 -7.69 -12.28 8.69
C PRO A 3 -6.82 -13.10 7.72
N ASP A 4 -6.92 -12.80 6.44
CA ASP A 4 -6.10 -13.45 5.41
C ASP A 4 -4.65 -13.16 5.73
N LYS A 5 -3.87 -14.19 6.08
CA LYS A 5 -2.42 -14.09 6.32
C LYS A 5 -1.67 -13.39 5.17
N GLU A 6 -2.22 -13.46 3.95
CA GLU A 6 -1.71 -12.76 2.77
C GLU A 6 -1.90 -11.24 2.82
N SER A 7 -2.99 -10.77 3.44
CA SER A 7 -3.23 -9.34 3.68
C SER A 7 -2.23 -8.79 4.70
N ASP A 8 -1.92 -9.56 5.73
CA ASP A 8 -0.93 -9.18 6.75
C ASP A 8 0.47 -9.09 6.14
N LEU A 9 0.86 -10.04 5.27
CA LEU A 9 2.14 -10.01 4.55
C LEU A 9 2.29 -8.79 3.63
N LEU A 10 1.21 -8.40 2.96
CA LEU A 10 1.20 -7.20 2.11
C LEU A 10 1.40 -5.94 2.94
N MET A 11 0.65 -5.80 4.05
CA MET A 11 0.73 -4.62 4.90
C MET A 11 2.09 -4.50 5.59
N ASN A 12 2.70 -5.61 6.01
CA ASN A 12 4.07 -5.61 6.54
C ASN A 12 5.09 -5.07 5.52
N LYS A 13 4.93 -5.40 4.22
CA LYS A 13 5.80 -4.85 3.16
C LYS A 13 5.55 -3.35 2.96
N VAL A 14 4.30 -2.90 3.04
CA VAL A 14 3.94 -1.48 2.97
C VAL A 14 4.57 -0.69 4.12
N GLU A 15 4.47 -1.20 5.35
CA GLU A 15 5.09 -0.60 6.53
C GLU A 15 6.60 -0.43 6.33
N LEU A 16 7.28 -1.48 5.90
CA LEU A 16 8.73 -1.45 5.62
C LEU A 16 9.12 -0.40 4.56
N ILE A 17 8.31 -0.22 3.52
CA ILE A 17 8.56 0.83 2.50
C ILE A 17 8.37 2.22 3.12
N MET A 18 7.36 2.40 3.97
CA MET A 18 7.03 3.69 4.60
C MET A 18 7.98 4.09 5.74
N GLU A 19 8.70 3.14 6.34
CA GLU A 19 9.79 3.42 7.29
C GLU A 19 10.86 4.33 6.65
N SER A 20 11.14 4.17 5.35
CA SER A 20 12.07 5.05 4.62
C SER A 20 11.53 6.49 4.51
N PRO A 21 12.22 7.50 5.08
CA PRO A 21 11.78 8.89 5.00
C PRO A 21 11.74 9.41 3.56
N THR A 22 12.63 8.91 2.70
CA THR A 22 12.69 9.27 1.28
C THR A 22 11.46 8.75 0.54
N GLU A 23 11.10 7.49 0.76
CA GLU A 23 9.93 6.87 0.11
C GLU A 23 8.62 7.47 0.62
N ARG A 24 8.52 7.72 1.92
CA ARG A 24 7.40 8.44 2.52
C ARG A 24 7.23 9.84 1.95
N SER A 25 8.32 10.59 1.78
CA SER A 25 8.28 11.93 1.19
C SER A 25 7.84 11.90 -0.27
N LYS A 26 8.32 10.92 -1.05
CA LYS A 26 7.85 10.70 -2.43
C LYS A 26 6.36 10.42 -2.47
N TYR A 27 5.87 9.50 -1.62
CA TYR A 27 4.46 9.15 -1.52
C TYR A 27 3.58 10.35 -1.16
N LYS A 28 3.98 11.15 -0.15
CA LYS A 28 3.25 12.36 0.28
C LYS A 28 3.11 13.42 -0.81
N ASN A 29 4.06 13.49 -1.74
CA ASN A 29 4.03 14.42 -2.87
C ASN A 29 3.16 13.91 -4.04
N MET A 30 2.51 12.75 -3.94
CA MET A 30 1.60 12.23 -4.96
C MET A 30 0.17 12.68 -4.69
N HIS A 31 -0.43 13.30 -5.72
CA HIS A 31 -1.77 13.88 -5.65
C HIS A 31 -2.87 13.00 -6.25
N SER A 32 -2.49 11.99 -7.05
CA SER A 32 -3.42 11.03 -7.64
C SER A 32 -3.39 9.71 -6.88
N GLU A 33 -4.57 9.12 -6.62
CA GLU A 33 -4.69 7.77 -6.07
C GLU A 33 -4.04 6.72 -6.98
N ASP A 34 -4.13 6.90 -8.31
CA ASP A 34 -3.53 5.99 -9.26
C ASP A 34 -2.00 6.02 -9.18
N ASP A 35 -1.40 7.20 -8.94
CA ASP A 35 0.04 7.35 -8.77
C ASP A 35 0.52 6.70 -7.47
N ARG A 36 -0.25 6.87 -6.39
CA ARG A 36 0.00 6.23 -5.09
C ARG A 36 -0.07 4.70 -5.18
N LEU A 37 -0.99 4.17 -5.97
CA LEU A 37 -1.10 2.73 -6.22
C LEU A 37 0.06 2.22 -7.10
N ALA A 38 0.40 2.98 -8.15
CA ALA A 38 1.53 2.67 -9.01
C ALA A 38 2.85 2.67 -8.24
N PHE A 39 3.03 3.59 -7.28
CA PHE A 39 4.19 3.64 -6.39
C PHE A 39 4.45 2.32 -5.66
N PHE A 40 3.41 1.74 -5.05
CA PHE A 40 3.51 0.45 -4.37
C PHE A 40 3.69 -0.70 -5.37
N CYS A 41 2.97 -0.69 -6.48
CA CYS A 41 3.15 -1.69 -7.54
C CYS A 41 4.60 -1.71 -8.07
N ASN A 42 5.25 -0.55 -8.14
CA ASN A 42 6.64 -0.39 -8.56
C ASN A 42 7.64 -0.79 -7.45
N HIS A 43 7.29 -0.63 -6.18
CA HIS A 43 8.10 -1.15 -5.06
C HIS A 43 7.99 -2.66 -4.89
N PHE A 44 6.86 -3.25 -5.27
CA PHE A 44 6.65 -4.69 -5.25
C PHE A 44 7.26 -5.41 -6.45
N ILE A 45 8.06 -4.72 -7.28
CA ILE A 45 8.78 -5.31 -8.42
C ILE A 45 9.79 -6.35 -7.90
N MET A 46 9.29 -7.59 -7.80
CA MET A 46 9.93 -8.89 -7.99
C MET A 46 9.01 -10.05 -7.52
N ASP A 47 7.90 -9.76 -6.85
CA ASP A 47 6.94 -10.79 -6.46
C ASP A 47 5.61 -10.57 -7.20
N ASP A 48 5.55 -11.18 -8.38
CA ASP A 48 4.41 -11.20 -9.32
C ASP A 48 3.08 -11.61 -8.66
N MET A 49 3.15 -12.29 -7.51
CA MET A 49 2.01 -12.68 -6.68
C MET A 49 1.48 -11.51 -5.86
N SER A 50 2.35 -10.69 -5.28
CA SER A 50 1.98 -9.50 -4.49
C SER A 50 1.28 -8.45 -5.36
N VAL A 51 1.78 -8.22 -6.59
CA VAL A 51 1.14 -7.31 -7.56
C VAL A 51 -0.21 -7.85 -8.02
N ARG A 52 -0.34 -9.16 -8.27
CA ARG A 52 -1.62 -9.79 -8.62
C ARG A 52 -2.64 -9.74 -7.48
N LEU A 53 -2.21 -9.92 -6.23
CA LEU A 53 -3.07 -9.80 -5.05
C LEU A 53 -3.58 -8.36 -4.87
N MET A 54 -2.69 -7.38 -5.00
CA MET A 54 -3.05 -5.95 -5.00
C MET A 54 -4.09 -5.63 -6.08
N LYS A 55 -3.83 -6.07 -7.33
CA LYS A 55 -4.73 -5.87 -8.46
C LYS A 55 -6.08 -6.54 -8.27
N ARG A 56 -6.11 -7.79 -7.79
CA ARG A 56 -7.34 -8.57 -7.61
C ARG A 56 -8.20 -8.06 -6.45
N ARG A 57 -7.59 -7.60 -5.36
CA ARG A 57 -8.32 -7.26 -4.12
C ARG A 57 -8.72 -5.79 -4.05
N TYR A 58 -7.82 -4.88 -4.42
CA TYR A 58 -7.97 -3.45 -4.18
C TYR A 58 -8.21 -2.61 -5.44
N LEU A 59 -7.86 -3.11 -6.63
CA LEU A 59 -8.02 -2.35 -7.88
C LEU A 59 -9.31 -2.66 -8.66
N LEU A 60 -10.11 -3.65 -8.22
CA LEU A 60 -11.38 -4.00 -8.86
C LEU A 60 -12.59 -3.19 -8.36
N SER A 61 -12.48 -2.52 -7.21
CA SER A 61 -13.56 -1.73 -6.61
C SER A 61 -13.02 -0.45 -5.99
N LYS A 62 -13.67 0.69 -6.27
CA LYS A 62 -13.31 2.02 -5.74
C LYS A 62 -13.28 2.03 -4.20
N GLN A 63 -14.22 1.34 -3.57
CA GLN A 63 -14.31 1.26 -2.11
C GLN A 63 -13.11 0.54 -1.49
N HIS A 64 -12.61 -0.52 -2.12
CA HIS A 64 -11.44 -1.24 -1.61
C HIS A 64 -10.15 -0.45 -1.83
N ARG A 65 -10.08 0.32 -2.92
CA ARG A 65 -8.99 1.26 -3.16
C ARG A 65 -8.92 2.31 -2.05
N GLU A 66 -10.04 2.96 -1.76
CA GLU A 66 -10.13 3.98 -0.70
C GLU A 66 -9.75 3.40 0.67
N ALA A 67 -10.22 2.20 1.00
CA ALA A 67 -9.87 1.53 2.26
C ALA A 67 -8.37 1.18 2.38
N PHE A 68 -7.74 0.78 1.28
CA PHE A 68 -6.30 0.55 1.24
C PHE A 68 -5.52 1.85 1.46
N ILE A 69 -5.90 2.93 0.76
CA ILE A 69 -5.26 4.24 0.93
C ILE A 69 -5.41 4.74 2.37
N GLN A 70 -6.60 4.63 2.97
CA GLN A 70 -6.81 5.02 4.36
C GLN A 70 -5.92 4.21 5.32
N SER A 71 -5.78 2.90 5.09
CA SER A 71 -4.91 2.05 5.92
C SER A 71 -3.44 2.46 5.84
N VAL A 72 -2.99 2.93 4.67
CA VAL A 72 -1.63 3.48 4.48
C VAL A 72 -1.46 4.79 5.24
N ASP A 73 -2.44 5.70 5.14
CA ASP A 73 -2.39 6.99 5.83
C ASP A 73 -2.37 6.82 7.36
N ASP A 74 -3.13 5.86 7.90
CA ASP A 74 -3.13 5.52 9.33
C ASP A 74 -1.77 4.99 9.81
N ILE A 75 -1.06 4.23 8.97
CA ILE A 75 0.31 3.75 9.27
C ILE A 75 1.27 4.93 9.33
N ILE A 76 1.18 5.86 8.38
CA ILE A 76 2.02 7.05 8.33
C ILE A 76 1.81 7.91 9.58
N GLU A 77 0.56 8.14 10.01
CA GLU A 77 0.28 8.93 11.22
C GLU A 77 0.93 8.31 12.46
N LYS A 78 0.88 6.97 12.59
CA LYS A 78 1.50 6.26 13.73
C LYS A 78 3.02 6.38 13.75
N LEU A 79 3.67 6.38 12.59
CA LEU A 79 5.12 6.51 12.47
C LEU A 79 5.63 7.94 12.73
N GLU A 80 4.73 8.93 12.74
CA GLU A 80 5.06 10.34 12.93
C GLU A 80 4.69 10.87 14.33
N ARG A 81 4.07 10.04 15.17
CA ARG A 81 3.89 10.27 16.61
C ARG A 81 5.09 9.76 17.41
#